data_AF-A0AA85BZX9-F1
#
_entry.id   AF-A0AA85BZX9-F1
#
_cell.length_a   1.000
_cell.length_b   1.000
_cell.length_c   1.000
_cell.angle_alpha   90.00
_cell.angle_beta   90.00
_cell.angle_gamma   90.00
#
_symmetry.space_group_name_H-M   'P 1'
#
loop_
_entity.id
_entity.type
_entity.pdbx_description
1 polymer ?
#
loop_
_entity_poly.entity_id
_entity_poly.type
_entity_poly.pdbx_seq_one_letter_code
_entity_poly.pdbx_strand_id
1 'polypeptide(L)'
;MSLDVGLFSVLEKSLSLEKSELEAAQHFLEEAAKVDLFGLLRQLSDVLVNVECSPPVRMQAGIQLKNALYSKDPALKTLYQQRWLQAPVESREYIKKTVLPP
;
A
#
# COMPACT_ATOMS: atom_id res chain seq x y z
N MET A 1 -9.33 2.39 -14.50
CA MET A 1 -9.21 1.50 -13.33
C MET A 1 -10.00 2.16 -12.22
N SER A 2 -11.13 1.58 -11.81
CA SER A 2 -11.91 2.15 -10.71
C SER A 2 -11.10 1.93 -9.45
N LEU A 3 -10.57 3.02 -8.92
CA LEU A 3 -10.00 3.07 -7.59
C LEU A 3 -11.07 2.56 -6.61
N ASP A 4 -10.77 1.50 -5.84
CA ASP A 4 -11.73 0.95 -4.89
C ASP A 4 -12.05 2.02 -3.85
N VAL A 5 -13.29 2.52 -3.86
CA VAL A 5 -13.79 3.52 -2.91
C VAL A 5 -13.54 3.09 -1.46
N GLY A 6 -13.48 1.78 -1.20
CA GLY A 6 -13.10 1.20 0.08
C GLY A 6 -11.67 1.53 0.53
N LEU A 7 -10.68 1.50 -0.37
CA LEU A 7 -9.28 1.76 -0.02
C LEU A 7 -9.06 3.22 0.41
N PHE A 8 -9.74 4.17 -0.24
CA PHE A 8 -9.69 5.58 0.14
C PHE A 8 -10.17 5.81 1.55
N SER A 9 -11.37 5.31 1.86
CA SER A 9 -11.96 5.45 3.19
C SER A 9 -11.08 4.79 4.26
N VAL A 10 -10.44 3.67 3.94
CA VAL A 10 -9.53 2.97 4.86
C VAL A 10 -8.25 3.78 5.10
N LEU A 11 -7.66 4.37 4.07
CA LEU A 11 -6.48 5.23 4.23
C LEU A 11 -6.80 6.50 5.01
N GLU A 12 -7.99 7.09 4.83
CA GLU A 12 -8.46 8.21 5.65
C GLU A 12 -8.64 7.81 7.11
N LYS A 13 -9.27 6.65 7.36
CA LYS A 13 -9.46 6.11 8.73
C LYS A 13 -8.14 5.76 9.41
N SER A 14 -7.11 5.37 8.66
CA SER A 14 -5.75 5.16 9.19
C SER A 14 -5.07 6.44 9.71
N LEU A 15 -5.68 7.61 9.49
CA LEU A 15 -5.26 8.90 10.04
C LEU A 15 -6.14 9.36 11.22
N SER A 16 -7.18 8.61 11.55
CA SER A 16 -8.06 8.94 12.66
C SER A 16 -7.33 8.85 14.00
N LEU A 17 -7.77 9.66 14.96
CA LEU A 17 -7.31 9.56 16.34
C LEU A 17 -8.07 8.46 17.10
N GLU A 18 -9.16 7.95 16.54
CA GLU A 18 -9.96 6.87 17.11
C GLU A 18 -9.28 5.53 16.89
N LYS A 19 -8.89 4.90 18.01
CA LYS A 19 -8.18 3.62 18.00
C LYS A 19 -8.95 2.51 17.27
N SER A 20 -10.28 2.49 17.40
CA SER A 20 -11.14 1.52 16.72
C SER A 20 -11.11 1.67 15.20
N GLU A 21 -11.05 2.91 14.69
CA GLU A 21 -10.95 3.18 13.25
C GLU A 21 -9.56 2.83 12.70
N LEU A 22 -8.50 3.10 13.47
CA LEU A 22 -7.14 2.70 13.15
C LEU A 22 -7.00 1.17 13.05
N GLU A 23 -7.51 0.44 14.05
CA GLU A 23 -7.46 -1.03 14.08
C GLU A 23 -8.30 -1.64 12.95
N ALA A 24 -9.49 -1.10 12.67
CA ALA A 24 -10.31 -1.55 11.56
C ALA A 24 -9.64 -1.31 10.20
N ALA A 25 -9.02 -0.14 10.02
CA ALA A 25 -8.28 0.19 8.81
C ALA A 25 -7.07 -0.74 8.61
N GLN A 26 -6.30 -0.98 9.68
CA GLN A 26 -5.16 -1.89 9.65
C GLN A 26 -5.60 -3.32 9.32
N HIS A 27 -6.65 -3.82 9.97
CA HIS A 27 -7.18 -5.15 9.72
C HIS A 27 -7.66 -5.30 8.27
N PHE A 28 -8.32 -4.29 7.71
CA PHE A 28 -8.73 -4.31 6.31
C PHE A 28 -7.53 -4.43 5.37
N LEU A 29 -6.47 -3.64 5.59
CA LEU A 29 -5.25 -3.69 4.78
C LEU A 29 -4.55 -5.05 4.87
N GLU A 30 -4.54 -5.66 6.05
CA GLU A 30 -3.97 -6.99 6.27
C GLU A 30 -4.77 -8.09 5.55
N GLU A 31 -6.10 -8.06 5.63
CA GLU A 31 -6.95 -9.01 4.91
C GLU A 31 -6.81 -8.84 3.39
N ALA A 32 -6.80 -7.60 2.90
CA ALA A 32 -6.56 -7.33 1.47
C ALA A 32 -5.19 -7.85 1.01
N ALA A 33 -4.15 -7.67 1.83
CA ALA A 33 -2.80 -8.16 1.54
C ALA A 33 -2.71 -9.70 1.53
N LYS A 34 -3.53 -10.40 2.31
CA LYS A 34 -3.60 -11.87 2.30
C LYS A 34 -4.27 -12.40 1.03
N VAL A 35 -5.24 -11.67 0.48
CA VAL A 35 -5.96 -12.05 -0.75
C VAL A 35 -5.10 -11.77 -1.99
N ASP A 36 -4.67 -10.53 -2.17
CA ASP A 36 -3.79 -10.13 -3.27
C ASP A 36 -2.92 -8.94 -2.86
N LEU A 37 -1.75 -9.27 -2.31
CA LEU A 37 -0.76 -8.27 -1.94
C LEU A 37 -0.36 -7.38 -3.13
N PHE A 38 -0.14 -7.93 -4.31
CA PHE A 38 0.40 -7.15 -5.43
C PHE A 38 -0.66 -6.27 -6.08
N GLY A 39 -1.92 -6.71 -6.10
CA GLY A 39 -3.07 -5.87 -6.42
C GLY A 39 -3.21 -4.70 -5.46
N LEU A 40 -3.11 -4.96 -4.14
CA LEU A 40 -3.14 -3.91 -3.13
C LEU A 40 -1.99 -2.90 -3.32
N LEU A 41 -0.75 -3.36 -3.51
CA LEU A 41 0.39 -2.48 -3.74
C LEU A 41 0.23 -1.64 -5.02
N ARG A 42 -0.40 -2.20 -6.05
CA ARG A 42 -0.73 -1.46 -7.27
C ARG A 42 -1.70 -0.33 -6.99
N GLN A 43 -2.79 -0.60 -6.28
CA GLN A 43 -3.77 0.41 -5.90
C GLN A 43 -3.15 1.49 -5.00
N LEU A 44 -2.34 1.10 -4.01
CA LEU A 44 -1.61 2.06 -3.18
C LEU A 44 -0.65 2.93 -4.01
N SER A 45 0.00 2.38 -5.04
CA SER A 45 0.85 3.16 -5.93
C SER A 45 0.05 4.17 -6.75
N ASP A 46 -1.15 3.80 -7.21
CA ASP A 46 -2.05 4.71 -7.92
C ASP A 46 -2.53 5.85 -7.00
N VAL A 47 -2.91 5.52 -5.76
CA VAL A 47 -3.31 6.52 -4.74
C VAL A 47 -2.16 7.49 -4.46
N LEU A 48 -0.94 7.00 -4.33
CA LEU A 48 0.24 7.82 -4.02
C LEU A 48 0.48 8.93 -5.05
N VAL A 49 0.30 8.63 -6.34
CA VAL A 49 0.52 9.59 -7.43
C VAL A 49 -0.70 10.40 -7.82
N ASN A 50 -1.90 9.97 -7.39
CA ASN A 50 -3.13 10.63 -7.77
C ASN A 50 -3.24 12.01 -7.11
N VAL A 51 -3.17 13.07 -7.92
CA VAL A 51 -3.23 14.47 -7.46
C VAL A 51 -4.59 14.90 -6.93
N GLU A 52 -5.66 14.17 -7.28
CA GLU A 52 -7.01 14.39 -6.77
C GLU A 52 -7.15 13.94 -5.30
N CYS A 53 -6.20 13.14 -4.81
CA CYS A 53 -6.21 12.64 -3.43
C CYS A 53 -5.57 13.65 -2.47
N SER A 54 -6.14 13.74 -1.27
CA SER A 54 -5.61 14.64 -0.23
C SER A 54 -4.15 14.27 0.13
N PRO A 55 -3.28 15.26 0.42
CA PRO A 55 -1.88 14.98 0.77
C PRO A 55 -1.70 13.94 1.90
N PRO A 56 -2.50 13.92 2.98
CA PRO A 56 -2.41 12.90 4.02
C PRO A 56 -2.71 11.48 3.51
N VAL A 57 -3.71 11.31 2.64
CA VAL A 57 -4.08 10.01 2.06
C VAL A 57 -2.96 9.48 1.17
N ARG A 58 -2.39 10.34 0.32
CA ARG A 58 -1.22 9.97 -0.51
C ARG A 58 -0.04 9.56 0.34
N MET A 59 0.23 10.30 1.42
CA MET A 59 1.32 9.97 2.35
C MET A 59 1.09 8.61 3.02
N GLN A 60 -0.14 8.30 3.46
CA GLN A 60 -0.46 7.00 4.02
C GLN A 60 -0.27 5.86 3.01
N ALA A 61 -0.72 6.05 1.77
CA ALA A 61 -0.48 5.06 0.72
C ALA A 61 1.03 4.77 0.54
N GLY A 62 1.86 5.82 0.55
CA GLY A 62 3.32 5.69 0.52
C GLY A 62 3.91 4.98 1.73
N ILE A 63 3.39 5.24 2.94
CA ILE A 63 3.81 4.54 4.17
C ILE A 63 3.46 3.05 4.09
N GLN A 64 2.25 2.71 3.68
CA GLN A 64 1.80 1.32 3.56
C GLN A 64 2.62 0.56 2.51
N LEU A 65 2.87 1.18 1.35
CA LEU A 65 3.79 0.66 0.33
C LEU A 65 5.17 0.35 0.89
N LYS A 66 5.77 1.32 1.59
CA LYS A 66 7.09 1.16 2.20
C LYS A 66 7.09 0.01 3.21
N ASN A 67 6.10 -0.04 4.09
CA ASN A 67 6.02 -1.06 5.15
C ASN A 67 5.81 -2.48 4.58
N ALA A 68 5.17 -2.60 3.42
CA ALA A 68 5.03 -3.87 2.73
C ALA A 68 6.32 -4.34 2.03
N LEU A 69 7.25 -3.43 1.71
CA LEU A 69 8.49 -3.73 0.99
C LEU A 69 9.74 -3.72 1.88
N TYR A 70 9.67 -3.05 3.03
CA TYR A 70 10.80 -2.84 3.92
C TYR A 70 10.43 -2.99 5.39
N SER A 71 11.32 -3.61 6.16
CA SER A 71 11.30 -3.63 7.61
C SER A 71 12.69 -3.28 8.17
N LYS A 72 12.73 -2.76 9.40
CA LYS A 72 13.99 -2.54 10.13
C LYS A 72 14.60 -3.86 10.60
N ASP A 73 13.79 -4.89 10.80
CA ASP A 73 14.25 -6.23 11.14
C ASP A 73 14.90 -6.89 9.91
N PRO A 74 16.20 -7.28 9.97
CA PRO A 74 16.90 -7.92 8.86
C PRO A 74 16.24 -9.21 8.34
N ALA A 75 15.62 -10.00 9.22
CA ALA A 75 14.95 -11.24 8.83
C ALA A 75 13.69 -10.95 8.02
N LEU A 76 12.84 -10.04 8.52
CA LEU A 76 11.64 -9.60 7.80
C LEU A 76 11.98 -8.86 6.51
N LYS A 77 13.05 -8.05 6.50
CA LYS A 77 13.52 -7.37 5.29
C LYS A 77 13.86 -8.36 4.19
N THR A 78 14.60 -9.41 4.51
CA THR A 78 14.96 -10.45 3.53
C THR A 78 13.71 -11.17 3.01
N LEU A 79 12.79 -11.51 3.90
CA LEU A 79 11.50 -12.12 3.54
C LEU A 79 10.69 -11.22 2.59
N TYR A 80 10.56 -9.92 2.89
CA TYR A 80 9.81 -8.99 2.07
C TYR A 80 10.43 -8.79 0.69
N GLN A 81 11.76 -8.76 0.62
CA GLN A 81 12.49 -8.69 -0.65
C GLN A 81 12.28 -9.95 -1.49
N GLN A 82 12.35 -11.14 -0.89
CA GLN A 82 12.09 -12.40 -1.58
C GLN A 82 10.64 -12.47 -2.08
N ARG A 83 9.67 -12.10 -1.23
CA ARG A 83 8.26 -11.99 -1.60
C ARG A 83 8.07 -11.03 -2.79
N TRP A 84 8.71 -9.86 -2.75
CA TRP A 84 8.68 -8.92 -3.86
C TRP A 84 9.27 -9.52 -5.14
N LEU A 85 10.38 -10.24 -5.08
CA LEU A 85 10.99 -10.86 -6.27
C LEU A 85 10.12 -11.95 -6.89
N GLN A 86 9.28 -12.62 -6.11
CA GLN A 86 8.31 -13.61 -6.59
C GLN A 86 7.08 -12.98 -7.26
N ALA A 87 6.90 -11.65 -7.12
CA ALA A 87 5.80 -10.94 -7.73
C ALA A 87 5.83 -11.03 -9.28
N PRO A 88 4.65 -11.03 -9.92
CA PRO A 88 4.55 -10.89 -11.38
C PRO A 88 5.37 -9.68 -11.86
N VAL A 89 6.13 -9.88 -12.93
CA VAL A 89 7.01 -8.84 -13.49
C VAL A 89 6.22 -7.58 -13.84
N GLU A 90 5.05 -7.75 -14.46
CA GLU A 90 4.14 -6.66 -14.84
C GLU A 90 3.71 -5.82 -13.64
N SER A 91 3.35 -6.45 -12.52
CA SER A 91 2.96 -5.74 -11.30
C SER A 91 4.13 -4.95 -10.71
N ARG A 92 5.34 -5.54 -10.70
CA ARG A 92 6.55 -4.84 -10.23
C ARG A 92 6.91 -3.66 -11.11
N GLU A 93 6.86 -3.84 -12.42
CA GLU A 93 7.16 -2.76 -13.37
C GLU A 93 6.15 -1.63 -13.26
N TYR A 94 4.87 -1.95 -13.12
CA TYR A 94 3.83 -0.96 -12.93
C TYR A 94 4.10 -0.14 -11.66
N ILE A 95 4.24 -0.80 -10.51
CA ILE A 95 4.50 -0.10 -9.23
C ILE A 95 5.76 0.75 -9.31
N LYS A 96 6.84 0.25 -9.94
CA LYS A 96 8.08 1.02 -10.14
C LYS A 96 7.84 2.26 -10.99
N LYS A 97 7.19 2.12 -12.15
CA LYS A 97 6.89 3.23 -13.07
C LYS A 97 5.99 4.28 -12.42
N THR A 98 5.05 3.83 -11.60
CA THR A 98 4.15 4.73 -10.87
C THR A 98 4.91 5.51 -9.79
N VAL A 99 5.69 4.84 -8.94
CA VAL A 99 6.35 5.48 -7.78
C VAL A 99 7.60 6.28 -8.17
N LEU A 100 8.30 5.87 -9.23
CA LEU A 100 9.50 6.53 -9.75
C LEU A 100 9.20 7.10 -11.14
N PRO A 101 8.56 8.28 -11.24
CA PRO A 101 8.40 8.96 -12.51
C PRO A 101 9.79 9.28 -13.12
N PRO A 102 9.89 9.30 -14.46
CA PRO A 102 11.15 9.51 -15.18
C PRO A 102 11.78 10.89 -14.96
#